data_AF-A0A843EI31-F1
#
_entry.id   AF-A0A843EI31-F1
#
_cell.length_a   1.000
_cell.length_b   1.000
_cell.length_c   1.000
_cell.angle_alpha   90.00
_cell.angle_beta   90.00
_cell.angle_gamma   90.00
#
_symmetry.space_group_name_H-M   'P 1'
#
loop_
_entity.id
_entity.type
_entity.pdbx_description
1 polymer ?
#
loop_
_entity_poly.entity_id
_entity_poly.type
_entity_poly.pdbx_seq_one_letter_code
_entity_poly.pdbx_strand_id
1 'polypeptide(L)'
;NEVIRRANMAFDGVVEETRKALDDGNTEYMRPLPTANRMYLETDIPLFQITDDMVEPIKNNLPELPDEKKERIKAEYKLSEDLANQIVRRLLGDTFESLLSKVIVDPTTVAYVLVSDLRDLRREGIDVSIFDEDKLVEIFSLLEDGKISKDAIKDLMIAVSKKPDADVNDVAEEANLTLLSEDAVREIIHEIATQNESMIKERQMGAMGPLMGMSMKKLKGKADGSLVNKIVREEIQSLL
;
A
#
# COMPACT_ATOMS: atom_id res chain seq x y z
N ASN A 1 -13.16 46.14 37.64
CA ASN A 1 -13.45 47.11 36.54
C ASN A 1 -13.68 46.44 35.20
N GLU A 2 -12.82 45.51 34.73
CA GLU A 2 -13.04 44.83 33.43
C GLU A 2 -14.28 43.92 33.38
N VAL A 3 -14.63 43.21 34.46
CA VAL A 3 -15.88 42.42 34.54
C VAL A 3 -17.11 43.32 34.38
N ILE A 4 -17.09 44.52 34.97
CA ILE A 4 -18.17 45.52 34.83
C ILE A 4 -18.21 46.04 33.39
N ARG A 5 -17.05 46.30 32.77
CA ARG A 5 -16.96 46.72 31.36
C ARG A 5 -17.56 45.68 30.42
N ARG A 6 -17.19 44.40 30.59
CA ARG A 6 -17.71 43.29 29.78
C ARG A 6 -19.20 43.05 30.02
N ALA A 7 -19.67 43.19 31.26
CA ALA A 7 -21.09 43.12 31.60
C ALA A 7 -21.90 44.25 30.94
N ASN A 8 -21.37 45.47 30.92
CA ASN A 8 -22.02 46.60 30.23
C ASN A 8 -22.10 46.36 28.72
N MET A 9 -21.01 45.89 28.10
CA MET A 9 -20.98 45.54 26.67
C MET A 9 -21.99 44.45 26.29
N ALA A 10 -22.35 43.57 27.23
CA ALA A 10 -23.33 42.51 26.98
C ALA A 10 -24.75 43.06 26.74
N PHE A 11 -25.06 44.26 27.23
CA PHE A 11 -26.34 44.93 26.94
C PHE A 11 -26.40 45.51 25.52
N ASP A 12 -25.24 45.84 24.93
CA ASP A 12 -25.14 46.37 23.56
C ASP A 12 -25.08 45.26 22.50
N GLY A 13 -24.59 44.07 22.86
CA GLY A 13 -24.60 42.87 22.01
C GLY A 13 -23.33 42.04 22.05
N VAL A 14 -23.08 41.28 20.99
CA VAL A 14 -21.86 40.47 20.85
C VAL A 14 -20.70 41.39 20.46
N VAL A 15 -19.60 41.29 21.21
CA VAL A 15 -18.41 42.13 21.02
C VAL A 15 -17.46 41.48 20.00
N GLU A 16 -16.89 42.29 19.11
CA GLU A 16 -15.83 41.87 18.20
C GLU A 16 -14.52 41.58 18.95
N GLU A 17 -14.06 40.34 18.92
CA GLU A 17 -12.89 39.91 19.67
C GLU A 17 -12.15 38.75 18.98
N THR A 18 -10.86 38.64 19.25
CA THR A 18 -10.06 37.48 18.81
C THR A 18 -10.23 36.37 19.83
N ARG A 19 -10.68 35.19 19.37
CA ARG A 19 -10.91 34.01 20.22
C ARG A 19 -10.07 32.83 19.73
N LYS A 20 -9.67 31.97 20.67
CA LYS A 20 -8.99 30.69 20.39
C LYS A 20 -10.02 29.57 20.38
N ALA A 21 -9.90 28.63 19.44
CA ALA A 21 -10.68 27.39 19.47
C ALA A 21 -10.15 26.45 20.57
N LEU A 22 -11.07 25.82 21.30
CA LEU A 22 -10.80 24.80 22.30
C LEU A 22 -11.20 23.41 21.77
N ASP A 23 -10.69 22.36 22.41
CA ASP A 23 -10.91 20.97 21.99
C ASP A 23 -12.37 20.51 22.14
N ASP A 24 -13.14 21.16 23.01
CA ASP A 24 -14.56 20.90 23.26
C ASP A 24 -15.49 21.59 22.23
N GLY A 25 -14.92 22.25 21.21
CA GLY A 25 -15.66 23.00 20.20
C GLY A 25 -16.11 24.39 20.67
N ASN A 26 -15.84 24.75 21.93
CA ASN A 26 -16.03 26.12 22.39
C ASN A 26 -14.85 26.99 21.99
N THR A 27 -14.94 28.27 22.34
CA THR A 27 -13.87 29.24 22.10
C THR A 27 -13.59 30.03 23.37
N GLU A 28 -12.36 30.48 23.55
CA GLU A 28 -11.95 31.33 24.67
C GLU A 28 -11.48 32.70 24.16
N TYR A 29 -11.82 33.75 24.90
CA TYR A 29 -11.33 35.10 24.61
C TYR A 29 -9.80 35.16 24.73
N MET A 30 -9.13 35.74 23.72
CA MET A 30 -7.70 36.03 23.79
C MET A 30 -7.42 37.52 23.96
N ARG A 31 -7.88 38.32 23.00
CA ARG A 31 -7.56 39.75 22.91
C ARG A 31 -8.66 40.49 22.14
N PRO A 32 -8.74 41.82 22.26
CA PRO A 32 -9.64 42.60 21.41
C PRO A 32 -9.27 42.42 19.94
N LEU A 33 -10.22 42.64 19.03
CA LEU A 33 -9.94 42.61 17.61
C LEU A 33 -8.82 43.64 17.29
N PRO A 34 -7.76 43.26 16.56
CA PRO A 34 -6.75 44.23 16.12
C PRO A 34 -7.42 45.38 15.36
N THR A 35 -7.00 46.60 15.65
CA THR A 35 -7.45 47.78 14.91
C THR A 35 -6.83 47.78 13.51
N ALA A 36 -7.31 48.64 12.63
CA ALA A 36 -6.83 48.72 11.26
C ALA A 36 -5.30 48.88 11.20
N ASN A 37 -4.64 47.94 10.52
CA ASN A 37 -3.21 48.03 10.25
C ASN A 37 -2.96 49.23 9.33
N ARG A 38 -2.04 50.11 9.72
CA ARG A 38 -1.59 51.21 8.86
C ARG A 38 -0.69 50.63 7.77
N MET A 39 -1.25 50.42 6.59
CA MET A 39 -0.51 49.97 5.41
C MET A 39 0.04 51.16 4.65
N TYR A 40 1.28 51.05 4.19
CA TYR A 40 1.92 51.96 3.24
C TYR A 40 2.68 51.12 2.21
N LEU A 41 3.06 51.72 1.09
CA LEU A 41 3.85 51.04 0.07
C LEU A 41 5.25 50.77 0.65
N GLU A 42 5.68 49.50 0.59
CA GLU A 42 7.04 49.12 0.91
C GLU A 42 7.99 49.75 -0.11
N THR A 43 8.86 50.67 0.33
CA THR A 43 9.77 51.42 -0.54
C THR A 43 11.14 50.77 -0.66
N ASP A 44 11.49 49.87 0.25
CA ASP A 44 12.79 49.20 0.25
C ASP A 44 12.85 48.07 -0.79
N ILE A 45 11.68 47.53 -1.17
CA ILE A 45 11.55 46.46 -2.16
C ILE A 45 11.12 47.07 -3.51
N PRO A 46 11.96 47.01 -4.55
CA PRO A 46 11.56 47.42 -5.89
C PRO A 46 10.35 46.62 -6.39
N LEU A 47 9.55 47.23 -7.27
CA LEU A 47 8.46 46.52 -7.93
C LEU A 47 9.02 45.35 -8.76
N PHE A 48 8.43 44.17 -8.58
CA PHE A 48 8.80 42.97 -9.31
C PHE A 48 7.78 42.69 -10.42
N GLN A 49 8.21 42.81 -11.67
CA GLN A 49 7.37 42.50 -12.82
C GLN A 49 7.44 41.00 -13.12
N ILE A 50 6.32 40.31 -12.97
CA ILE A 50 6.17 38.90 -13.37
C ILE A 50 5.89 38.90 -14.88
N THR A 51 6.82 38.35 -15.67
CA THR A 51 6.73 38.30 -17.14
C THR A 51 6.23 36.94 -17.62
N ASP A 52 5.68 36.90 -18.84
CA ASP A 52 5.20 35.65 -19.44
C ASP A 52 6.32 34.62 -19.62
N ASP A 53 7.55 35.08 -19.93
CA ASP A 53 8.75 34.23 -20.02
C ASP A 53 9.07 33.51 -18.69
N MET A 54 8.67 34.08 -17.54
CA MET A 54 8.79 33.44 -16.24
C MET A 54 7.62 32.51 -15.92
N VAL A 55 6.40 32.88 -16.35
CA VAL A 55 5.17 32.16 -16.02
C VAL A 55 5.04 30.89 -16.86
N GLU A 56 5.30 30.96 -18.16
CA GLU A 56 5.07 29.87 -19.09
C GLU A 56 5.86 28.59 -18.75
N PRO A 57 7.16 28.64 -18.41
CA PRO A 57 7.89 27.43 -18.00
C PRO A 57 7.35 26.79 -16.72
N ILE A 58 6.84 27.59 -15.77
CA ILE A 58 6.28 27.08 -14.51
C ILE A 58 4.93 26.44 -14.79
N LYS A 59 4.05 27.15 -15.49
CA LYS A 59 2.70 26.72 -15.85
C LYS A 59 2.71 25.40 -16.63
N ASN A 60 3.67 25.24 -17.54
CA ASN A 60 3.82 24.02 -18.35
C ASN A 60 4.49 22.86 -17.59
N ASN A 61 5.07 23.12 -16.40
CA ASN A 61 5.72 22.11 -15.55
C ASN A 61 5.06 21.97 -14.18
N LEU A 62 3.82 22.45 -14.01
CA LEU A 62 3.07 22.20 -12.78
C LEU A 62 2.76 20.70 -12.67
N PRO A 63 2.90 20.11 -11.47
CA PRO A 63 2.46 18.75 -11.25
C PRO A 63 0.94 18.64 -11.41
N GLU A 64 0.49 17.45 -11.76
CA GLU A 64 -0.93 17.10 -11.80
C GLU A 64 -1.61 17.36 -10.45
N LEU A 65 -2.86 17.82 -10.48
CA LEU A 65 -3.62 17.99 -9.25
C LEU A 65 -3.94 16.63 -8.62
N PRO A 66 -4.10 16.54 -7.29
CA PRO A 66 -4.42 15.28 -6.62
C PRO A 66 -5.66 14.57 -7.20
N ASP A 67 -6.72 15.30 -7.53
CA ASP A 67 -7.93 14.70 -8.11
C ASP A 67 -7.71 14.17 -9.53
N GLU A 68 -6.93 14.89 -10.34
CA GLU A 68 -6.55 14.45 -11.69
C GLU A 68 -5.68 13.19 -11.63
N LYS A 69 -4.67 13.20 -10.76
CA LYS A 69 -3.78 12.05 -10.51
C LYS A 69 -4.54 10.82 -10.06
N LYS A 70 -5.50 10.99 -9.15
CA LYS A 70 -6.34 9.90 -8.64
C LYS A 70 -7.16 9.26 -9.75
N GLU A 71 -7.84 10.05 -10.58
CA GLU A 71 -8.63 9.52 -11.68
C GLU A 71 -7.75 8.84 -12.75
N ARG A 72 -6.57 9.42 -13.04
CA ARG A 72 -5.58 8.81 -13.96
C ARG A 72 -5.08 7.47 -13.44
N ILE A 73 -4.56 7.42 -12.21
CA ILE A 73 -4.04 6.19 -11.59
C ILE A 73 -5.13 5.11 -11.53
N LYS A 74 -6.36 5.48 -11.16
CA LYS A 74 -7.51 4.56 -11.13
C LYS A 74 -7.79 3.96 -12.51
N ALA A 75 -7.83 4.78 -13.56
CA ALA A 75 -8.14 4.34 -14.92
C ALA A 75 -6.99 3.52 -15.54
N GLU A 76 -5.76 3.99 -15.40
CA GLU A 76 -4.56 3.41 -16.01
C GLU A 76 -4.20 2.06 -15.38
N TYR A 77 -4.19 2.00 -14.05
CA TYR A 77 -3.80 0.80 -13.30
C TYR A 77 -4.98 -0.04 -12.82
N LYS A 78 -6.22 0.31 -13.21
CA LYS A 78 -7.47 -0.38 -12.86
C LYS A 78 -7.64 -0.60 -11.34
N LEU A 79 -7.16 0.34 -10.54
CA LEU A 79 -7.25 0.27 -9.09
C LEU A 79 -8.68 0.59 -8.59
N SER A 80 -8.99 0.14 -7.38
CA SER A 80 -10.19 0.60 -6.70
C SER A 80 -10.07 2.10 -6.35
N GLU A 81 -11.22 2.76 -6.23
CA GLU A 81 -11.26 4.19 -5.87
C GLU A 81 -10.60 4.46 -4.52
N ASP A 82 -10.79 3.57 -3.55
CA ASP A 82 -10.18 3.69 -2.24
C ASP A 82 -8.64 3.59 -2.30
N LEU A 83 -8.10 2.60 -3.02
CA LEU A 83 -6.65 2.44 -3.19
C LEU A 83 -6.02 3.63 -3.92
N ALA A 84 -6.62 4.07 -5.03
CA ALA A 84 -6.14 5.24 -5.76
C ALA A 84 -6.15 6.51 -4.89
N ASN A 85 -7.23 6.73 -4.13
CA ASN A 85 -7.34 7.84 -3.20
C ASN A 85 -6.27 7.77 -2.10
N GLN A 86 -6.02 6.59 -1.53
CA GLN A 86 -5.00 6.43 -0.49
C GLN A 86 -3.58 6.65 -1.01
N ILE A 87 -3.25 6.20 -2.22
CA ILE A 87 -1.95 6.47 -2.87
C ILE A 87 -1.73 7.97 -2.99
N VAL A 88 -2.71 8.70 -3.54
CA VAL A 88 -2.58 10.14 -3.79
C VAL A 88 -2.55 10.94 -2.49
N ARG A 89 -3.46 10.67 -1.54
CA ARG A 89 -3.51 11.42 -0.27
C ARG A 89 -2.27 11.24 0.59
N ARG A 90 -1.56 10.13 0.44
CA ARG A 90 -0.30 9.85 1.16
C ARG A 90 0.95 10.25 0.38
N LEU A 91 0.80 10.89 -0.79
CA LEU A 91 1.92 11.29 -1.66
C LEU A 91 2.79 10.10 -2.11
N LEU A 92 2.16 8.93 -2.33
CA LEU A 92 2.86 7.69 -2.72
C LEU A 92 2.80 7.44 -4.24
N GLY A 93 2.19 8.34 -5.01
CA GLY A 93 1.95 8.14 -6.43
C GLY A 93 3.23 7.95 -7.24
N ASP A 94 4.25 8.79 -6.99
CA ASP A 94 5.50 8.71 -7.73
C ASP A 94 6.27 7.43 -7.41
N THR A 95 6.31 7.02 -6.13
CA THR A 95 6.90 5.75 -5.70
C THR A 95 6.17 4.56 -6.32
N PHE A 96 4.84 4.59 -6.33
CA PHE A 96 4.02 3.55 -6.93
C PHE A 96 4.31 3.35 -8.43
N GLU A 97 4.36 4.45 -9.18
CA GLU A 97 4.66 4.42 -10.63
C GLU A 97 6.11 4.04 -10.91
N SER A 98 7.05 4.51 -10.08
CA SER A 98 8.47 4.14 -10.18
C SER A 98 8.68 2.65 -9.97
N LEU A 99 8.02 2.05 -8.96
CA LEU A 99 8.08 0.60 -8.74
C LEU A 99 7.52 -0.17 -9.95
N LEU A 100 6.36 0.20 -10.46
CA LEU A 100 5.75 -0.45 -11.63
C LEU A 100 6.54 -0.27 -12.92
N SER A 101 7.44 0.72 -13.00
CA SER A 101 8.36 0.87 -14.13
C SER A 101 9.56 -0.10 -14.06
N LYS A 102 9.86 -0.63 -12.87
CA LYS A 102 11.02 -1.50 -12.61
C LYS A 102 10.66 -2.99 -12.54
N VAL A 103 9.43 -3.33 -12.15
CA VAL A 103 8.96 -4.71 -11.98
C VAL A 103 7.60 -4.94 -12.64
N ILE A 104 7.41 -6.11 -13.24
CA ILE A 104 6.14 -6.50 -13.88
C ILE A 104 5.30 -7.30 -12.90
N VAL A 105 4.57 -6.58 -12.05
CA VAL A 105 3.66 -7.16 -11.06
C VAL A 105 2.28 -6.51 -11.12
N ASP A 106 1.29 -7.17 -10.53
CA ASP A 106 -0.08 -6.65 -10.47
C ASP A 106 -0.11 -5.30 -9.70
N PRO A 107 -0.57 -4.20 -10.33
CA PRO A 107 -0.60 -2.88 -9.71
C PRO A 107 -1.37 -2.85 -8.39
N THR A 108 -2.42 -3.67 -8.27
CA THR A 108 -3.19 -3.77 -7.02
C THR A 108 -2.34 -4.27 -5.86
N THR A 109 -1.43 -5.20 -6.13
CA THR A 109 -0.53 -5.78 -5.13
C THR A 109 0.46 -4.73 -4.64
N VAL A 110 1.10 -3.98 -5.55
CA VAL A 110 2.03 -2.90 -5.19
C VAL A 110 1.32 -1.81 -4.39
N ALA A 111 0.15 -1.38 -4.86
CA ALA A 111 -0.67 -0.38 -4.20
C ALA A 111 -1.06 -0.83 -2.77
N TYR A 112 -1.43 -2.09 -2.60
CA TYR A 112 -1.78 -2.65 -1.29
C TYR A 112 -0.59 -2.68 -0.33
N VAL A 113 0.60 -3.08 -0.79
CA VAL A 113 1.81 -3.10 0.04
C VAL A 113 2.14 -1.70 0.55
N LEU A 114 2.12 -0.70 -0.35
CA LEU A 114 2.44 0.69 -0.02
C LEU A 114 1.44 1.32 0.98
N VAL A 115 0.16 1.00 0.82
CA VAL A 115 -0.93 1.64 1.58
C VAL A 115 -1.27 0.90 2.88
N SER A 116 -1.29 -0.42 2.84
CA SER A 116 -1.77 -1.30 3.91
C SER A 116 -0.61 -1.98 4.63
N ASP A 117 0.22 -2.77 3.94
CA ASP A 117 1.22 -3.61 4.62
C ASP A 117 2.27 -2.79 5.35
N LEU A 118 2.84 -1.75 4.73
CA LEU A 118 3.77 -0.85 5.41
C LEU A 118 3.15 -0.16 6.64
N ARG A 119 1.85 0.17 6.58
CA ARG A 119 1.15 0.77 7.72
C ARG A 119 0.99 -0.26 8.85
N ASP A 120 0.65 -1.50 8.50
CA ASP A 120 0.40 -2.55 9.47
C ASP A 120 1.71 -3.01 10.12
N LEU A 121 2.80 -3.16 9.35
CA LEU A 121 4.15 -3.41 9.89
C LEU A 121 4.57 -2.31 10.88
N ARG A 122 4.34 -1.04 10.55
CA ARG A 122 4.63 0.07 11.46
C ARG A 122 3.83 -0.03 12.77
N ARG A 123 2.57 -0.47 12.72
CA ARG A 123 1.73 -0.69 13.92
C ARG A 123 2.22 -1.85 14.77
N GLU A 124 2.81 -2.86 14.15
CA GLU A 124 3.45 -4.00 14.81
C GLU A 124 4.83 -3.64 15.40
N GLY A 125 5.29 -2.40 15.24
CA GLY A 125 6.57 -1.90 15.78
C GLY A 125 7.78 -2.21 14.91
N ILE A 126 7.56 -2.64 13.66
CA ILE A 126 8.62 -2.91 12.69
C ILE A 126 9.08 -1.58 12.08
N ASP A 127 10.39 -1.40 11.97
CA ASP A 127 10.98 -0.27 11.26
C ASP A 127 10.74 -0.43 9.76
N VAL A 128 9.91 0.45 9.21
CA VAL A 128 9.56 0.44 7.78
C VAL A 128 10.47 1.31 6.93
N SER A 129 11.41 2.04 7.54
CA SER A 129 12.38 2.85 6.79
C SER A 129 13.37 2.02 5.98
N ILE A 130 13.51 0.74 6.31
CA ILE A 130 14.34 -0.24 5.58
C ILE A 130 13.73 -0.64 4.23
N PHE A 131 12.42 -0.43 4.03
CA PHE A 131 11.74 -0.74 2.77
C PHE A 131 11.77 0.49 1.86
N ASP A 132 12.97 0.88 1.47
CA ASP A 132 13.16 1.85 0.40
C ASP A 132 12.75 1.25 -0.96
N GLU A 133 12.83 2.07 -2.00
CA GLU A 133 12.40 1.68 -3.32
C GLU A 133 13.18 0.47 -3.85
N ASP A 134 14.49 0.41 -3.60
CA ASP A 134 15.34 -0.68 -4.08
C ASP A 134 15.01 -2.00 -3.37
N LYS A 135 14.80 -1.96 -2.05
CA LYS A 135 14.38 -3.14 -1.28
C LYS A 135 13.00 -3.65 -1.70
N LEU A 136 12.07 -2.74 -1.99
CA LEU A 136 10.75 -3.10 -2.51
C LEU A 136 10.85 -3.72 -3.91
N VAL A 137 11.73 -3.21 -4.78
CA VAL A 137 12.00 -3.82 -6.09
C VAL A 137 12.53 -5.24 -5.95
N GLU A 138 13.48 -5.50 -5.04
CA GLU A 138 13.98 -6.86 -4.76
C GLU A 138 12.84 -7.81 -4.35
N ILE A 139 11.97 -7.37 -3.44
CA ILE A 139 10.81 -8.15 -2.98
C ILE A 139 9.84 -8.43 -4.14
N PHE A 140 9.49 -7.42 -4.93
CA PHE A 140 8.57 -7.61 -6.05
C PHE A 140 9.19 -8.40 -7.21
N SER A 141 10.51 -8.38 -7.38
CA SER A 141 11.20 -9.20 -8.38
C SER A 141 11.05 -10.69 -8.07
N LEU A 142 11.08 -11.08 -6.79
CA LEU A 142 10.78 -12.48 -6.41
C LEU A 142 9.34 -12.88 -6.72
N LEU A 143 8.40 -11.93 -6.65
CA LEU A 143 7.01 -12.18 -7.03
C LEU A 143 6.87 -12.30 -8.55
N GLU A 144 7.53 -11.44 -9.32
CA GLU A 144 7.58 -11.47 -10.79
C GLU A 144 8.18 -12.80 -11.30
N ASP A 145 9.27 -13.25 -10.69
CA ASP A 145 9.93 -14.53 -10.99
C ASP A 145 9.10 -15.76 -10.57
N GLY A 146 7.97 -15.56 -9.89
CA GLY A 146 7.13 -16.64 -9.36
C GLY A 146 7.80 -17.44 -8.24
N LYS A 147 8.84 -16.89 -7.59
CA LYS A 147 9.53 -17.52 -6.47
C LYS A 147 8.75 -17.41 -5.17
N ILE A 148 7.92 -16.39 -5.00
CA ILE A 148 7.04 -16.23 -3.84
C ILE A 148 5.59 -16.04 -4.29
N SER A 149 4.65 -16.35 -3.41
CA SER A 149 3.23 -16.02 -3.64
C SER A 149 2.91 -14.59 -3.16
N LYS A 150 1.79 -14.05 -3.61
CA LYS A 150 1.30 -12.74 -3.14
C LYS A 150 1.09 -12.69 -1.62
N ASP A 151 0.60 -13.80 -1.05
CA ASP A 151 0.34 -13.90 0.39
C ASP A 151 1.63 -13.93 1.22
N ALA A 152 2.75 -14.37 0.64
CA ALA A 152 4.04 -14.46 1.32
C ALA A 152 4.77 -13.10 1.41
N ILE A 153 4.32 -12.06 0.71
CA ILE A 153 5.00 -10.74 0.69
C ILE A 153 5.12 -10.16 2.09
N LYS A 154 4.03 -10.14 2.87
CA LYS A 154 4.05 -9.57 4.22
C LYS A 154 4.98 -10.36 5.15
N ASP A 155 4.93 -11.70 5.08
CA ASP A 155 5.81 -12.56 5.87
C ASP A 155 7.28 -12.39 5.49
N LEU A 156 7.57 -12.20 4.20
CA LEU A 156 8.90 -11.91 3.70
C LEU A 156 9.39 -10.55 4.21
N MET A 157 8.56 -9.51 4.16
CA MET A 157 8.91 -8.20 4.73
C MET A 157 9.23 -8.33 6.23
N ILE A 158 8.43 -9.06 7.00
CA ILE A 158 8.73 -9.33 8.41
C ILE A 158 10.09 -10.05 8.58
N ALA A 159 10.39 -11.04 7.74
CA ALA A 159 11.67 -11.74 7.77
C ALA A 159 12.85 -10.81 7.43
N VAL A 160 12.73 -9.99 6.38
CA VAL A 160 13.73 -9.00 5.94
C VAL A 160 13.97 -7.97 7.05
N SER A 161 12.94 -7.56 7.78
CA SER A 161 13.10 -6.62 8.90
C SER A 161 13.97 -7.12 10.04
N LYS A 162 14.14 -8.44 10.17
CA LYS A 162 15.03 -9.05 11.17
C LYS A 162 16.48 -9.14 10.68
N LYS A 163 16.70 -9.03 9.38
CA LYS A 163 18.01 -9.12 8.71
C LYS A 163 18.11 -8.09 7.56
N PRO A 164 18.17 -6.78 7.85
CA PRO A 164 18.07 -5.74 6.82
C PRO A 164 19.21 -5.78 5.78
N ASP A 165 20.40 -6.22 6.18
CA ASP A 165 21.59 -6.27 5.35
C ASP A 165 21.71 -7.57 4.51
N ALA A 166 20.80 -8.52 4.71
CA ALA A 166 20.81 -9.78 3.97
C ALA A 166 20.12 -9.64 2.60
N ASP A 167 20.52 -10.50 1.66
CA ASP A 167 19.85 -10.61 0.37
C ASP A 167 18.41 -11.12 0.55
N VAL A 168 17.44 -10.50 -0.14
CA VAL A 168 16.01 -10.82 0.03
C VAL A 168 15.69 -12.24 -0.45
N ASN A 169 16.37 -12.75 -1.48
CA ASN A 169 16.20 -14.12 -1.94
C ASN A 169 16.69 -15.12 -0.88
N ASP A 170 17.84 -14.87 -0.27
CA ASP A 170 18.38 -15.72 0.80
C ASP A 170 17.44 -15.74 2.01
N VAL A 171 16.90 -14.57 2.39
CA VAL A 171 15.92 -14.46 3.48
C VAL A 171 14.64 -15.23 3.16
N ALA A 172 14.16 -15.19 1.91
CA ALA A 172 12.98 -15.94 1.48
C ALA A 172 13.20 -17.46 1.57
N GLU A 173 14.38 -17.94 1.17
CA GLU A 173 14.75 -19.36 1.25
C GLU A 173 14.86 -19.84 2.70
N GLU A 174 15.59 -19.10 3.55
CA GLU A 174 15.73 -19.42 4.98
C GLU A 174 14.38 -19.43 5.71
N ALA A 175 13.51 -18.46 5.39
CA ALA A 175 12.16 -18.37 5.93
C ALA A 175 11.19 -19.40 5.36
N ASN A 176 11.62 -20.25 4.42
CA ASN A 176 10.80 -21.25 3.73
C ASN A 176 9.58 -20.64 2.99
N LEU A 177 9.73 -19.41 2.49
CA LEU A 177 8.68 -18.67 1.78
C LEU A 177 8.73 -18.87 0.26
N THR A 178 9.73 -19.58 -0.24
CA THR A 178 9.86 -19.87 -1.67
C THR A 178 8.92 -20.98 -2.13
N LEU A 179 8.33 -20.79 -3.31
CA LEU A 179 7.50 -21.76 -4.01
C LEU A 179 8.38 -22.86 -4.63
N LEU A 180 7.86 -24.08 -4.62
CA LEU A 180 8.44 -25.22 -5.32
C LEU A 180 8.19 -25.09 -6.83
N SER A 181 9.11 -25.62 -7.63
CA SER A 181 8.90 -25.73 -9.08
C SER A 181 7.70 -26.63 -9.41
N GLU A 182 7.08 -26.41 -10.57
CA GLU A 182 5.94 -27.21 -11.03
C GLU A 182 6.27 -28.71 -11.02
N ASP A 183 7.47 -29.09 -11.43
CA ASP A 183 7.92 -30.49 -11.44
C ASP A 183 7.96 -31.10 -10.03
N ALA A 184 8.51 -30.38 -9.07
CA ALA A 184 8.56 -30.85 -7.67
C ALA A 184 7.15 -30.96 -7.07
N VAL A 185 6.25 -30.03 -7.41
CA VAL A 185 4.84 -30.09 -7.00
C VAL A 185 4.15 -31.30 -7.65
N ARG A 186 4.41 -31.56 -8.93
CA ARG A 186 3.85 -32.71 -9.66
C ARG A 186 4.30 -34.03 -9.08
N GLU A 187 5.58 -34.19 -8.75
CA GLU A 187 6.09 -35.41 -8.08
C GLU A 187 5.40 -35.66 -6.73
N ILE A 188 5.25 -34.62 -5.91
CA ILE A 188 4.58 -34.74 -4.60
C ILE A 188 3.11 -35.13 -4.77
N ILE A 189 2.41 -34.50 -5.73
CA ILE A 189 0.99 -34.82 -6.00
C ILE A 189 0.84 -36.21 -6.57
N HIS A 190 1.72 -36.64 -7.48
CA HIS A 190 1.74 -37.99 -8.02
C HIS A 190 1.89 -39.02 -6.90
N GLU A 191 2.86 -38.84 -5.99
CA GLU A 191 3.05 -39.73 -4.85
C GLU A 191 1.79 -39.85 -3.96
N ILE A 192 1.12 -38.71 -3.69
CA ILE A 192 -0.14 -38.70 -2.93
C ILE A 192 -1.24 -39.42 -3.71
N ALA A 193 -1.34 -39.20 -5.02
CA ALA A 193 -2.36 -39.83 -5.86
C ALA A 193 -2.17 -41.34 -5.93
N THR A 194 -0.93 -41.83 -6.10
CA THR A 194 -0.62 -43.27 -6.09
C THR A 194 -0.93 -43.90 -4.73
N GLN A 195 -0.61 -43.22 -3.62
CA GLN A 195 -0.93 -43.70 -2.27
C GLN A 195 -2.45 -43.78 -2.01
N ASN A 196 -3.26 -43.04 -2.77
CA ASN A 196 -4.71 -42.96 -2.61
C ASN A 196 -5.46 -43.44 -3.87
N GLU A 197 -4.85 -44.28 -4.69
CA GLU A 197 -5.40 -44.71 -5.98
C GLU A 197 -6.77 -45.41 -5.84
N SER A 198 -6.96 -46.19 -4.76
CA SER A 198 -8.24 -46.83 -4.45
C SER A 198 -9.38 -45.82 -4.23
N MET A 199 -9.09 -44.71 -3.54
CA MET A 199 -10.04 -43.62 -3.32
C MET A 199 -10.38 -42.89 -4.62
N ILE A 200 -9.40 -42.73 -5.51
CA ILE A 200 -9.58 -42.11 -6.83
C ILE A 200 -10.50 -42.97 -7.70
N LYS A 201 -10.27 -44.29 -7.75
CA LYS A 201 -11.10 -45.21 -8.54
C LYS A 201 -12.53 -45.32 -8.02
N GLU A 202 -12.72 -45.26 -6.70
CA GLU A 202 -14.05 -45.32 -6.08
C GLU A 202 -14.85 -44.02 -6.26
N ARG A 203 -14.23 -42.86 -6.06
CA ARG A 203 -14.92 -41.56 -6.03
C ARG A 203 -14.77 -40.75 -7.31
N GLN A 204 -13.89 -41.15 -8.22
CA GLN A 204 -13.54 -40.44 -9.46
C GLN A 204 -13.26 -38.95 -9.18
N MET A 205 -13.91 -38.04 -9.91
CA MET A 205 -13.78 -36.59 -9.69
C MET A 205 -14.21 -36.13 -8.28
N GLY A 206 -14.97 -36.93 -7.54
CA GLY A 206 -15.30 -36.68 -6.13
C GLY A 206 -14.11 -36.81 -5.17
N ALA A 207 -12.98 -37.39 -5.62
CA ALA A 207 -11.73 -37.46 -4.85
C ALA A 207 -10.96 -36.14 -4.80
N MET A 208 -11.36 -35.14 -5.60
CA MET A 208 -10.61 -33.89 -5.77
C MET A 208 -10.51 -33.07 -4.48
N GLY A 209 -11.59 -32.93 -3.71
CA GLY A 209 -11.57 -32.21 -2.43
C GLY A 209 -10.60 -32.83 -1.40
N PRO A 210 -10.70 -34.15 -1.12
CA PRO A 210 -9.75 -34.85 -0.25
C PRO A 210 -8.29 -34.75 -0.72
N LEU A 211 -8.02 -34.95 -2.02
CA LEU A 211 -6.68 -34.87 -2.59
C LEU A 211 -6.10 -33.46 -2.51
N MET A 212 -6.91 -32.43 -2.77
CA MET A 212 -6.52 -31.04 -2.57
C MET A 212 -6.10 -30.78 -1.12
N GLY A 213 -6.90 -31.24 -0.15
CA GLY A 213 -6.57 -31.08 1.27
C GLY A 213 -5.26 -31.77 1.67
N MET A 214 -5.03 -32.99 1.17
CA MET A 214 -3.78 -33.73 1.42
C MET A 214 -2.57 -33.08 0.77
N SER A 215 -2.71 -32.64 -0.50
CA SER A 215 -1.65 -31.99 -1.26
C SER A 215 -1.26 -30.66 -0.62
N MET A 216 -2.24 -29.82 -0.28
CA MET A 216 -2.01 -28.55 0.43
C MET A 216 -1.33 -28.75 1.77
N LYS A 217 -1.73 -29.78 2.53
CA LYS A 217 -1.11 -30.11 3.83
C LYS A 217 0.35 -30.56 3.68
N LYS A 218 0.67 -31.34 2.64
CA LYS A 218 2.04 -31.82 2.39
C LYS A 218 2.94 -30.71 1.86
N LEU A 219 2.41 -29.86 0.98
CA LEU A 219 3.11 -28.72 0.39
C LEU A 219 3.29 -27.53 1.35
N LYS A 220 2.50 -27.46 2.44
CA LYS A 220 2.60 -26.41 3.48
C LYS A 220 2.62 -24.97 2.92
N GLY A 221 1.84 -24.71 1.86
CA GLY A 221 1.79 -23.39 1.22
C GLY A 221 2.94 -23.10 0.25
N LYS A 222 3.85 -24.05 -0.02
CA LYS A 222 4.96 -23.90 -0.98
C LYS A 222 4.55 -24.09 -2.45
N ALA A 223 3.27 -24.04 -2.76
CA ALA A 223 2.78 -24.17 -4.13
C ALA A 223 1.54 -23.30 -4.30
N ASP A 224 1.43 -22.65 -5.46
CA ASP A 224 0.27 -21.86 -5.80
C ASP A 224 -0.99 -22.75 -5.86
N GLY A 225 -2.09 -22.27 -5.24
CA GLY A 225 -3.29 -23.08 -5.11
C GLY A 225 -3.99 -23.38 -6.44
N SER A 226 -3.86 -22.50 -7.43
CA SER A 226 -4.37 -22.74 -8.78
C SER A 226 -3.54 -23.79 -9.50
N LEU A 227 -2.21 -23.78 -9.33
CA LEU A 227 -1.32 -24.80 -9.85
C LEU A 227 -1.60 -26.18 -9.25
N VAL A 228 -1.72 -26.27 -7.92
CA VAL A 228 -2.06 -27.53 -7.23
C VAL A 228 -3.41 -28.06 -7.71
N ASN A 229 -4.42 -27.19 -7.87
CA ASN A 229 -5.73 -27.58 -8.36
C ASN A 229 -5.67 -28.19 -9.77
N LYS A 230 -4.91 -27.54 -10.67
CA LYS A 230 -4.69 -28.02 -12.04
C LYS A 230 -4.03 -29.39 -12.05
N ILE A 231 -2.93 -29.56 -11.32
CA ILE A 231 -2.16 -30.82 -11.32
C ILE A 231 -2.97 -31.96 -10.69
N VAL A 232 -3.65 -31.73 -9.55
CA VAL A 232 -4.52 -32.75 -8.93
C VAL A 232 -5.60 -33.23 -9.90
N ARG A 233 -6.17 -32.30 -10.68
CA ARG A 233 -7.19 -32.64 -11.67
C ARG A 233 -6.64 -33.50 -12.81
N GLU A 234 -5.49 -33.12 -13.35
CA GLU A 234 -4.79 -33.89 -14.39
C GLU A 234 -4.46 -35.31 -13.91
N GLU A 235 -3.98 -35.43 -12.67
CA GLU A 235 -3.59 -36.72 -12.09
C GLU A 235 -4.78 -37.65 -11.88
N ILE A 236 -5.91 -37.13 -11.40
CA ILE A 236 -7.16 -37.89 -11.28
C ILE A 236 -7.63 -38.36 -12.67
N GLN A 237 -7.56 -37.51 -13.69
CA GLN A 237 -7.95 -37.88 -15.05
C GLN A 237 -7.04 -38.93 -15.67
N SER A 238 -5.74 -38.93 -15.35
CA SER A 238 -4.80 -39.93 -15.86
C SER A 238 -4.98 -41.31 -15.21
N LEU A 239 -5.58 -41.38 -14.02
CA LEU A 239 -5.77 -42.62 -13.24
C LEU A 239 -7.18 -43.24 -13.40
N LEU A 240 -8.07 -42.55 -14.12
CA LEU A 240 -9.43 -43.00 -14.47
C LEU A 240 -9.45 -43.68 -15.85
#